data_AF-A0A512SZH7-F1
#
_entry.id   AF-A0A512SZH7-F1
#
_cell.length_a   1.000
_cell.length_b   1.000
_cell.length_c   1.000
_cell.angle_alpha   90.00
_cell.angle_beta   90.00
_cell.angle_gamma   90.00
#
_symmetry.space_group_name_H-M   'P 1'
#
loop_
_entity.id
_entity.type
_entity.pdbx_description
1 polymer ?
#
loop_
_entity_poly.entity_id
_entity_poly.type
_entity_poly.pdbx_seq_one_letter_code
_entity_poly.pdbx_strand_id
1 'polypeptide(L)'
;MAGILGVVVMALLGALLPVVVARRDRHPPEPLAPVLLGLELARLADHLRQVEEGNQPNKAERLAASTLAYDLALRDYCRSVDLPVPDGLGLSRSERFELESALLVHGHDW
;
A
#
# COMPACT_ATOMS: atom_id res chain seq x y z
N MET A 1 46.61 -20.01 15.82
CA MET A 1 45.67 -19.03 16.41
C MET A 1 44.74 -18.49 15.31
N ALA A 2 43.84 -19.32 14.79
CA ALA A 2 42.92 -18.98 13.69
C ALA A 2 41.53 -19.60 13.94
N GLY A 3 41.07 -19.61 15.19
CA GLY A 3 39.89 -20.39 15.61
C GLY A 3 38.70 -19.57 16.09
N ILE A 4 38.88 -18.29 16.41
CA ILE A 4 37.85 -17.52 17.14
C ILE A 4 37.07 -16.60 16.18
N LEU A 5 37.75 -15.95 15.23
CA LEU A 5 37.11 -15.02 14.30
C LEU A 5 36.11 -15.71 13.34
N GLY A 6 36.46 -16.91 12.85
CA GLY A 6 35.61 -17.67 11.92
C GLY A 6 34.32 -18.21 12.56
N VAL A 7 34.38 -18.58 13.85
CA VAL A 7 33.22 -19.10 14.60
C VAL A 7 32.22 -17.98 14.90
N VAL A 8 32.71 -16.77 15.19
CA VAL A 8 31.86 -15.59 15.44
C VAL A 8 31.12 -15.15 14.17
N VAL A 9 31.81 -15.14 13.02
CA VAL A 9 31.18 -14.79 11.73
C VAL A 9 30.11 -15.82 11.33
N MET A 10 30.37 -17.11 11.52
CA MET A 10 29.37 -18.17 11.24
C MET A 10 28.18 -18.13 12.21
N ALA A 11 28.41 -17.80 13.48
CA ALA A 11 27.35 -17.66 14.47
C ALA A 11 26.44 -16.46 14.18
N LEU A 12 27.01 -15.32 13.77
CA LEU A 12 26.25 -14.14 13.34
C LEU A 12 25.45 -14.41 12.05
N LEU A 13 26.03 -15.13 11.08
CA LEU A 13 25.33 -15.53 9.85
C LEU A 13 24.16 -16.49 10.15
N GLY A 14 24.37 -17.45 11.06
CA GLY A 14 23.35 -18.40 11.50
C GLY A 14 22.20 -17.75 12.29
N ALA A 15 22.46 -16.65 13.00
CA ALA A 15 21.45 -15.90 13.74
C ALA A 15 20.66 -14.89 12.88
N LEU A 16 21.22 -14.45 11.75
CA LEU A 16 20.52 -13.56 10.81
C LEU A 16 19.49 -14.30 9.93
N LEU A 17 19.76 -15.57 9.59
CA LEU A 17 18.84 -16.42 8.83
C LEU A 17 17.42 -16.55 9.44
N PRO A 18 17.24 -16.86 10.75
CA PRO A 18 15.92 -17.00 11.34
C PRO A 18 15.13 -15.68 11.40
N VAL A 19 15.80 -14.52 11.51
CA VAL A 19 15.13 -13.21 11.51
C VAL A 19 14.52 -12.89 10.14
N VAL A 20 15.18 -13.28 9.05
CA VAL A 20 14.66 -13.10 7.69
C VAL A 20 13.49 -14.06 7.41
N VAL A 21 13.53 -15.28 7.96
CA VAL A 21 12.45 -16.27 7.81
C VAL A 21 11.22 -15.90 8.64
N ALA A 22 11.39 -15.39 9.86
CA ALA A 22 10.28 -14.96 10.72
C ALA A 22 9.47 -13.79 10.13
N ARG A 23 10.01 -13.04 9.17
CA ARG A 23 9.29 -11.97 8.46
C ARG A 23 8.30 -12.50 7.41
N ARG A 24 8.32 -13.80 7.12
CA ARG A 24 7.58 -14.42 6.01
C ARG A 24 6.27 -15.10 6.45
N ASP A 25 6.09 -15.33 7.75
CA ASP A 25 4.79 -15.73 8.34
C ASP A 25 3.92 -14.51 8.65
N ARG A 26 3.81 -13.59 7.67
CA ARG A 26 2.74 -12.60 7.71
C ARG A 26 1.47 -13.35 7.34
N HIS A 27 0.66 -13.67 8.35
CA HIS A 27 -0.75 -13.95 8.11
C HIS A 27 -1.28 -12.86 7.16
N PRO A 28 -1.95 -13.23 6.04
CA PRO A 28 -2.55 -12.22 5.20
C PRO A 28 -3.47 -11.36 6.10
N PRO A 29 -3.32 -10.03 6.08
CA PRO A 29 -4.17 -9.18 6.91
C PRO A 29 -5.64 -9.51 6.60
N GLU A 30 -6.46 -9.58 7.64
CA GLU A 30 -7.89 -9.75 7.47
C GLU A 30 -8.41 -8.65 6.52
N PRO A 31 -9.23 -9.01 5.51
CA PRO A 31 -9.80 -8.01 4.61
C PRO A 31 -10.55 -6.94 5.40
N LEU A 32 -10.21 -5.67 5.17
CA LEU A 32 -10.92 -4.56 5.80
C LEU A 32 -12.37 -4.53 5.33
N ALA A 33 -13.29 -4.21 6.23
CA ALA A 33 -14.68 -4.00 5.87
C ALA A 33 -14.80 -2.85 4.84
N PRO A 34 -15.66 -2.96 3.82
CA PRO A 34 -15.81 -1.94 2.76
C PRO A 34 -16.05 -0.52 3.30
N VAL A 35 -16.79 -0.39 4.41
CA VAL A 35 -17.04 0.91 5.06
C VAL A 35 -15.74 1.57 5.53
N LEU A 36 -14.79 0.80 6.08
CA LEU A 36 -13.50 1.34 6.52
C LEU A 36 -12.63 1.76 5.33
N LEU A 37 -12.72 1.03 4.22
CA LEU A 37 -12.02 1.36 2.97
C LEU A 37 -12.58 2.64 2.34
N GLY A 38 -13.90 2.85 2.39
CA GLY A 38 -14.53 4.10 1.97
C GLY A 38 -14.06 5.29 2.81
N LEU A 39 -14.06 5.16 4.14
CA LEU A 39 -13.54 6.23 5.02
C LEU A 39 -12.06 6.54 4.77
N GLU A 40 -11.25 5.52 4.49
CA GLU A 40 -9.84 5.70 4.17
C GLU A 40 -9.64 6.37 2.81
N LEU A 41 -10.44 6.01 1.80
CA LEU A 41 -10.43 6.70 0.50
C LEU A 41 -10.80 8.18 0.63
N ALA A 42 -11.85 8.51 1.38
CA ALA A 42 -12.24 9.90 1.65
C ALA A 42 -11.08 10.69 2.28
N ARG A 43 -10.47 10.12 3.32
CA ARG A 43 -9.33 10.72 4.02
C ARG A 43 -8.13 10.93 3.08
N LEU A 44 -7.83 9.97 2.20
CA LEU A 44 -6.73 10.04 1.24
C LEU A 44 -7.02 11.02 0.10
N ALA A 45 -8.26 11.10 -0.38
CA ALA A 45 -8.69 12.09 -1.37
C ALA A 45 -8.51 13.51 -0.82
N ASP A 46 -8.94 13.75 0.41
CA ASP A 46 -8.73 15.02 1.11
C ASP A 46 -7.25 15.36 1.23
N HIS A 47 -6.44 14.37 1.64
CA HIS A 47 -5.00 14.56 1.75
C HIS A 47 -4.35 14.89 0.40
N LEU A 48 -4.72 14.18 -0.67
CA LEU A 48 -4.20 14.40 -2.00
C LEU A 48 -4.51 15.82 -2.49
N ARG A 49 -5.76 16.29 -2.33
CA ARG A 49 -6.16 17.67 -2.65
C ARG A 49 -5.34 18.70 -1.89
N GLN A 50 -5.13 18.48 -0.58
CA GLN A 50 -4.28 19.36 0.23
C GLN A 50 -2.82 19.42 -0.26
N VAL A 51 -2.26 18.31 -0.71
CA VAL A 51 -0.90 18.27 -1.27
C VAL A 51 -0.84 18.93 -2.65
N GLU A 52 -1.88 18.74 -3.47
CA GLU A 52 -2.01 19.37 -4.80
C GLU A 52 -2.13 20.89 -4.73
N GLU A 53 -2.95 21.41 -3.81
CA GLU A 53 -3.15 22.84 -3.61
C GLU A 53 -2.00 23.48 -2.82
N GLY A 54 -1.38 22.72 -1.91
CA GLY A 54 -0.30 23.18 -1.05
C GLY A 54 1.02 23.44 -1.78
N ASN A 55 1.88 24.24 -1.14
CA ASN A 55 3.26 24.48 -1.58
C ASN A 55 4.26 23.91 -0.57
N GLN A 56 4.15 22.61 -0.30
CA GLN A 56 5.01 21.93 0.66
C GLN A 56 6.39 21.59 0.04
N PRO A 57 7.45 21.45 0.88
CA PRO A 57 8.72 20.90 0.43
C PRO A 57 8.55 19.50 -0.17
N ASN A 58 9.30 19.21 -1.24
CA ASN A 58 9.27 17.93 -1.97
C ASN A 58 7.85 17.59 -2.47
N LYS A 59 7.15 18.57 -3.05
CA LYS A 59 5.77 18.43 -3.50
C LYS A 59 5.60 17.27 -4.49
N ALA A 60 6.52 17.09 -5.42
CA ALA A 60 6.45 16.02 -6.41
C ALA A 60 6.47 14.63 -5.75
N GLU A 61 7.38 14.41 -4.80
CA GLU A 61 7.50 13.15 -4.05
C GLU A 61 6.27 12.91 -3.17
N ARG A 62 5.75 13.97 -2.53
CA ARG A 62 4.52 13.88 -1.72
C ARG A 62 3.31 13.54 -2.57
N LEU A 63 3.16 14.14 -3.75
CA LEU A 63 2.10 13.81 -4.67
C LEU A 63 2.22 12.36 -5.15
N ALA A 64 3.42 11.92 -5.52
CA ALA A 64 3.64 10.54 -5.94
C ALA A 64 3.28 9.53 -4.84
N ALA A 65 3.72 9.78 -3.60
CA ALA A 65 3.41 8.92 -2.46
C ALA A 65 1.91 8.91 -2.11
N SER A 66 1.27 10.09 -2.11
CA SER A 66 -0.16 10.22 -1.78
C SER A 66 -1.04 9.58 -2.85
N THR A 67 -0.68 9.76 -4.12
CA THR A 67 -1.36 9.12 -5.26
C THR A 67 -1.23 7.60 -5.18
N LEU A 68 -0.03 7.10 -4.88
CA LEU A 68 0.19 5.66 -4.73
C LEU A 68 -0.63 5.07 -3.57
N ALA A 69 -0.68 5.78 -2.43
CA ALA A 69 -1.50 5.34 -1.29
C ALA A 69 -2.99 5.30 -1.64
N TYR A 70 -3.48 6.31 -2.35
CA TYR A 70 -4.85 6.37 -2.85
C TYR A 70 -5.15 5.21 -3.82
N ASP A 71 -4.28 4.98 -4.80
CA ASP A 71 -4.43 3.89 -5.77
C ASP A 71 -4.48 2.52 -5.09
N LEU A 72 -3.64 2.28 -4.06
CA LEU A 72 -3.66 1.03 -3.30
C LEU A 72 -4.96 0.85 -2.53
N ALA A 73 -5.43 1.89 -1.83
CA ALA A 73 -6.69 1.84 -1.10
C ALA A 73 -7.90 1.65 -2.04
N LEU A 74 -7.88 2.27 -3.22
CA LEU A 74 -8.92 2.12 -4.24
C LEU A 74 -8.99 0.67 -4.74
N ARG A 75 -7.82 0.07 -5.02
CA ARG A 75 -7.72 -1.34 -5.40
C ARG A 75 -8.26 -2.25 -4.29
N ASP A 76 -7.91 -1.99 -3.04
CA ASP A 76 -8.36 -2.79 -1.90
C ASP A 76 -9.88 -2.67 -1.69
N TYR A 77 -10.45 -1.48 -1.88
CA TYR A 77 -11.90 -1.29 -1.87
C TYR A 77 -12.54 -2.13 -2.98
N CYS A 78 -12.13 -1.97 -4.24
CA CYS A 78 -12.67 -2.75 -5.35
C CYS A 78 -12.60 -4.26 -5.09
N ARG A 79 -11.47 -4.77 -4.57
CA ARG A 79 -11.35 -6.20 -4.20
C ARG A 79 -12.33 -6.61 -3.11
N SER A 80 -12.56 -5.76 -2.10
CA SER A 80 -13.47 -6.06 -0.99
C SER A 80 -14.95 -6.17 -1.41
N VAL A 81 -15.29 -5.65 -2.60
CA VAL A 81 -16.64 -5.70 -3.19
C VAL A 81 -16.67 -6.49 -4.50
N ASP A 82 -15.68 -7.37 -4.71
CA ASP A 82 -15.58 -8.28 -5.85
C ASP A 82 -15.55 -7.60 -7.24
N LEU A 83 -15.06 -6.36 -7.31
CA LEU A 83 -14.81 -5.66 -8.57
C LEU A 83 -13.43 -6.03 -9.16
N PRO A 84 -13.30 -6.13 -10.49
CA PRO A 84 -12.03 -6.46 -11.14
C PRO A 84 -11.03 -5.31 -10.96
N VAL A 85 -9.76 -5.67 -10.71
CA VAL A 85 -8.69 -4.70 -10.44
C VAL A 85 -7.46 -4.98 -11.31
N PRO A 86 -6.91 -3.97 -12.01
CA PRO A 86 -5.66 -4.13 -12.77
C PRO A 86 -4.45 -4.27 -11.85
N ASP A 87 -3.50 -5.12 -12.25
CA ASP A 87 -2.24 -5.32 -11.57
C ASP A 87 -1.26 -4.14 -11.75
N GLY A 88 -0.20 -4.10 -10.94
CA GLY A 88 0.87 -3.11 -11.03
C GLY A 88 1.05 -2.26 -9.77
N LEU A 89 2.06 -1.39 -9.78
CA LEU A 89 2.41 -0.58 -8.61
C LEU A 89 1.45 0.61 -8.43
N GLY A 90 1.16 1.36 -9.48
CA GLY A 90 0.18 2.47 -9.47
C GLY A 90 -0.91 2.26 -10.51
N LEU A 91 -1.84 3.21 -10.59
CA LEU A 91 -2.87 3.27 -11.63
C LEU A 91 -2.57 4.42 -12.59
N SER A 92 -2.84 4.18 -13.88
CA SER A 92 -3.00 5.29 -14.82
C SER A 92 -4.24 6.11 -14.47
N ARG A 93 -4.31 7.33 -15.00
CA ARG A 93 -5.48 8.21 -14.79
C ARG A 93 -6.78 7.55 -15.27
N SER A 94 -6.75 6.83 -16.39
CA SER A 94 -7.93 6.15 -16.93
C SER A 94 -8.34 4.96 -16.05
N GLU A 95 -7.39 4.11 -15.64
CA GLU A 95 -7.72 2.98 -14.75
C GLU A 95 -8.29 3.45 -13.42
N ARG A 96 -7.75 4.53 -12.85
CA ARG A 96 -8.30 5.14 -11.63
C ARG A 96 -9.75 5.56 -11.84
N PHE A 97 -10.03 6.31 -12.91
CA PHE A 97 -11.38 6.76 -13.22
C PHE A 97 -12.38 5.61 -13.42
N GLU A 98 -11.96 4.53 -14.10
CA GLU A 98 -12.81 3.35 -14.30
C GLU A 98 -13.15 2.66 -12.97
N LEU A 99 -12.17 2.49 -12.08
CA LEU A 99 -12.41 1.90 -10.75
C LEU A 99 -13.31 2.78 -9.88
N GLU A 100 -13.07 4.09 -9.85
CA GLU A 100 -13.91 5.04 -9.12
C GLU A 100 -15.36 5.01 -9.62
N SER A 101 -15.54 5.01 -10.94
CA SER A 101 -16.86 4.94 -11.57
C SER A 101 -17.56 3.62 -11.26
N ALA A 102 -16.83 2.51 -11.26
CA ALA A 102 -17.38 1.20 -10.90
C ALA A 102 -17.89 1.18 -9.46
N LEU A 103 -17.14 1.72 -8.49
CA LEU A 103 -17.60 1.84 -7.11
C LEU A 103 -18.90 2.65 -7.01
N LEU A 104 -18.95 3.82 -7.66
CA LEU A 104 -20.14 4.68 -7.65
C LEU A 104 -21.37 3.99 -8.24
N VAL A 105 -21.22 3.28 -9.36
CA VAL A 105 -22.31 2.52 -10.00
C VAL A 105 -22.83 1.40 -9.09
N HIS A 106 -21.95 0.82 -8.26
CA HIS A 106 -22.31 -0.21 -7.28
C HIS A 106 -22.82 0.36 -5.94
N GLY A 107 -23.00 1.68 -5.85
CA GLY A 107 -23.55 2.36 -4.67
C GLY A 107 -22.53 2.64 -3.56
N HIS A 108 -21.24 2.60 -3.90
CA HIS A 108 -20.15 2.92 -3.00
C HIS A 108 -19.65 4.34 -3.26
N ASP A 109 -19.75 5.20 -2.25
CA ASP A 109 -19.32 6.60 -2.27
C ASP A 109 -18.38 6.89 -1.08
N TRP A 110 -17.59 7.95 -1.16
CA TRP A 110 -16.62 8.34 -0.11
C TRP A 110 -16.37 9.84 -0.04
#